data_AF-A0A660MWF1-F1
#
_entry.id   AF-A0A660MWF1-F1
#
_cell.length_a   1.000
_cell.length_b   1.000
_cell.length_c   1.000
_cell.angle_alpha   90.00
_cell.angle_beta   90.00
_cell.angle_gamma   90.00
#
_symmetry.space_group_name_H-M   'P 1'
#
loop_
_entity.id
_entity.type
_entity.pdbx_description
1 polymer ?
#
loop_
_entity_poly.entity_id
_entity_poly.type
_entity_poly.pdbx_seq_one_letter_code
_entity_poly.pdbx_strand_id
1 'polypeptide(L)'
;MLNYFSKVTILALFSTIIFILYYFIFSGHIESFSVYLIFLPFFLLIFGFYKISELFISKKSEKIVFSPAKIILYFLLFLFCVCFAYFSFSSLNQSFLLFGKIIYFLIFPVFFFFIIASFGKKITNFLPKIETFSENTRFLLSLNLGFFSFVSALAIFSFFSFYNIFLVFGILLFFFILSYKEAFGFIKIFFTKKIILQKKEFLSFKIVSSEIFYLIAFFMIATGFILIVRPFPIGWDDLGVYMNLPNLLANSSATASLGEMYSWQLFTGVGYLLGEPAFAFFLNYFGYILSFITLNLAFFDIFKSKEKSFLFLPAILSTVFIGLPMSIFHSMKDMKLDQGLFFITTFIVFFLYNYLQKIFKKEEISKIYLFIIGLLVGFAFSIKFTSLFLIISILSLLSFFYLGFFGFFGFLFIFFAVFTIGNLWQIMNIAINGNLYISVFAFVIGITLIFIGIYKNKNLKKYFSEVCIFLLGIFLSLLPWLSRNFIEIYPNISVNGLLKGNLQNPKPNLENIYSPEEIIEKNKIKAKRREEDAVTTNEDLKRYLGYESGILPFTNMF
;
A
#
# COMPACT_ATOMS: atom_id res chain seq x y z
N MET A 1 40.19 8.33 -2.49
CA MET A 1 39.49 8.80 -1.27
C MET A 1 39.15 10.30 -1.31
N LEU A 2 40.09 11.20 -1.61
CA LEU A 2 39.84 12.65 -1.70
C LEU A 2 38.66 13.06 -2.60
N ASN A 3 38.56 12.48 -3.81
CA ASN A 3 37.46 12.77 -4.73
C ASN A 3 36.08 12.31 -4.15
N TYR A 4 36.04 11.17 -3.45
CA TYR A 4 34.83 10.69 -2.78
C TYR A 4 34.44 11.59 -1.61
N PHE A 5 35.40 11.95 -0.75
CA PHE A 5 35.17 12.91 0.33
C PHE A 5 34.67 14.24 -0.21
N SER A 6 35.29 14.80 -1.25
CA SER A 6 34.83 16.05 -1.87
C SER A 6 33.38 15.97 -2.36
N LYS A 7 32.98 14.86 -3.00
CA LYS A 7 31.61 14.65 -3.46
C LYS A 7 30.62 14.54 -2.29
N VAL A 8 30.98 13.83 -1.23
CA VAL A 8 30.15 13.71 -0.02
C VAL A 8 30.04 15.06 0.69
N THR A 9 31.12 15.82 0.80
CA THR A 9 31.11 17.16 1.42
C THR A 9 30.30 18.15 0.61
N ILE A 10 30.41 18.14 -0.73
CA ILE A 10 29.58 18.96 -1.62
C ILE A 10 28.10 18.60 -1.45
N LEU A 11 27.78 17.30 -1.41
CA LEU A 11 26.41 16.83 -1.27
C LEU A 11 25.83 17.14 0.12
N ALA A 12 26.65 17.07 1.17
CA ALA A 12 26.29 17.48 2.52
C ALA A 12 26.07 18.99 2.59
N LEU A 13 26.99 19.81 2.07
CA LEU A 13 26.82 21.27 1.97
C LEU A 13 25.56 21.64 1.19
N PHE A 14 25.34 21.00 0.04
CA PHE A 14 24.15 21.22 -0.78
C PHE A 14 22.87 20.83 -0.03
N SER A 15 22.86 19.69 0.66
CA SER A 15 21.73 19.26 1.49
C SER A 15 21.48 20.21 2.65
N THR A 16 22.53 20.71 3.30
CA THR A 16 22.43 21.70 4.37
C THR A 16 21.93 23.05 3.84
N ILE A 17 22.38 23.48 2.67
CA ILE A 17 21.88 24.69 2.01
C ILE A 17 20.40 24.52 1.65
N ILE A 18 20.00 23.39 1.08
CA ILE A 18 18.59 23.09 0.81
C ILE A 18 17.79 23.10 2.11
N PHE A 19 18.30 22.50 3.18
CA PHE A 19 17.65 22.46 4.48
C PHE A 19 17.47 23.86 5.06
N ILE A 20 18.52 24.69 5.04
CA ILE A 20 18.47 26.09 5.49
C ILE A 20 17.49 26.89 4.63
N LEU A 21 17.56 26.78 3.30
CA LEU A 21 16.65 27.46 2.38
C LEU A 21 15.20 27.02 2.61
N TYR A 22 14.97 25.72 2.85
CA TYR A 22 13.65 25.21 3.19
C TYR A 22 13.10 25.87 4.45
N TYR A 23 13.84 25.86 5.57
CA TYR A 23 13.35 26.46 6.82
C TYR A 23 13.33 28.00 6.81
N PHE A 24 14.14 28.63 5.97
CA PHE A 24 14.08 30.07 5.72
C PHE A 24 12.78 30.46 5.00
N ILE A 25 12.39 29.68 3.99
CA ILE A 25 11.14 29.88 3.26
C ILE A 25 9.93 29.47 4.12
N PHE A 26 10.07 28.43 4.94
CA PHE A 26 8.99 27.82 5.71
C PHE A 26 9.24 27.90 7.22
N SER A 27 9.36 29.12 7.75
CA SER A 27 9.69 29.39 9.16
C SER A 27 8.72 28.77 10.17
N GLY A 28 7.44 28.58 9.82
CA GLY A 28 6.44 27.91 10.67
C GLY A 28 6.74 26.45 11.00
N HIS A 29 7.66 25.79 10.27
CA HIS A 29 8.11 24.43 10.60
C HIS A 29 9.15 24.41 11.74
N ILE A 30 9.73 25.56 12.10
CA ILE A 30 10.68 25.67 13.22
C ILE A 30 9.96 25.40 14.55
N GLU A 31 8.70 25.79 14.70
CA GLU A 31 7.88 25.51 15.89
C GLU A 31 7.74 24.01 16.15
N SER A 32 7.70 23.19 15.09
CA SER A 32 7.63 21.73 15.18
C SER A 32 8.94 21.10 15.71
N PHE A 33 10.08 21.79 15.58
CA PHE A 33 11.39 21.32 16.05
C PHE A 33 11.48 21.23 17.58
N SER A 34 10.76 22.11 18.28
CA SER A 34 10.68 22.12 19.75
C SER A 34 10.11 20.81 20.32
N VAL A 35 9.15 20.21 19.60
CA VAL A 35 8.50 18.95 19.99
C VAL A 35 9.41 17.76 19.69
N TYR A 36 10.10 17.75 18.55
CA TYR A 36 11.06 16.68 18.21
C TYR A 36 12.25 16.62 19.19
N LEU A 37 12.66 17.76 19.77
CA LEU A 37 13.67 17.81 20.82
C LEU A 37 13.26 17.08 22.09
N ILE A 38 11.96 16.94 22.39
CA ILE A 38 11.46 16.13 23.53
C ILE A 38 11.61 14.63 23.25
N PHE A 39 11.44 14.22 21.99
CA PHE A 39 11.58 12.82 21.57
C PHE A 39 13.04 12.40 21.35
N LEU A 40 13.96 13.32 21.10
CA LEU A 40 15.37 13.03 20.83
C LEU A 40 16.11 12.35 22.01
N PRO A 41 16.01 12.82 23.27
CA PRO A 41 16.56 12.13 24.44
C PRO A 41 16.02 10.71 24.56
N PHE A 42 14.74 10.52 24.23
CA PHE A 42 14.06 9.25 24.31
C PHE A 42 14.54 8.26 23.23
N PHE A 43 14.72 8.75 22.00
CA PHE A 43 15.36 8.03 20.90
C PHE A 43 16.78 7.59 21.28
N LEU A 44 17.56 8.49 21.89
CA LEU A 44 18.91 8.21 22.39
C LEU A 44 18.91 7.23 23.56
N LEU A 45 17.89 7.24 24.44
CA LEU A 45 17.79 6.35 25.59
C LEU A 45 17.43 4.92 25.15
N ILE A 46 16.46 4.74 24.25
CA ILE A 46 16.16 3.41 23.68
C ILE A 46 17.34 2.89 22.87
N PHE A 47 17.89 3.73 21.98
CA PHE A 47 19.04 3.33 21.18
C PHE A 47 20.25 2.99 22.06
N GLY A 48 20.46 3.77 23.13
CA GLY A 48 21.45 3.52 24.16
C GLY A 48 21.21 2.21 24.89
N PHE A 49 19.98 1.93 25.34
CA PHE A 49 19.62 0.67 26.01
C PHE A 49 19.78 -0.53 25.08
N TYR A 50 19.33 -0.41 23.83
CA TYR A 50 19.55 -1.41 22.79
C TYR A 50 21.05 -1.64 22.57
N LYS A 51 21.86 -0.59 22.43
CA LYS A 51 23.32 -0.72 22.25
C LYS A 51 24.01 -1.30 23.47
N ILE A 52 23.59 -0.95 24.67
CA ILE A 52 24.10 -1.54 25.91
C ILE A 52 23.74 -3.03 25.95
N SER A 53 22.49 -3.40 25.64
CA SER A 53 22.07 -4.80 25.57
C SER A 53 22.84 -5.57 24.49
N GLU A 54 23.10 -4.96 23.33
CA GLU A 54 23.94 -5.52 22.27
C GLU A 54 25.39 -5.67 22.75
N LEU A 55 25.96 -4.72 23.49
CA LEU A 55 27.32 -4.80 24.03
C LEU A 55 27.45 -5.94 25.06
N PHE A 56 26.46 -6.14 25.92
CA PHE A 56 26.44 -7.27 26.86
C PHE A 56 26.30 -8.62 26.16
N ILE A 57 25.53 -8.69 25.06
CA ILE A 57 25.32 -9.91 24.28
C ILE A 57 26.49 -10.18 23.31
N SER A 58 27.08 -9.14 22.73
CA SER A 58 28.06 -9.22 21.62
C SER A 58 29.52 -9.32 22.07
N LYS A 59 29.84 -9.22 23.37
CA LYS A 59 31.19 -9.53 23.90
C LYS A 59 31.70 -10.93 23.52
N LYS A 60 30.85 -11.80 22.96
CA LYS A 60 31.18 -13.18 22.54
C LYS A 60 31.03 -13.49 21.03
N SER A 61 30.59 -12.57 20.15
CA SER A 61 30.36 -12.93 18.74
C SER A 61 30.45 -11.78 17.72
N GLU A 62 31.13 -12.03 16.58
CA GLU A 62 31.25 -11.15 15.40
C GLU A 62 29.94 -10.97 14.59
N LYS A 63 28.84 -11.54 15.08
CA LYS A 63 27.55 -11.60 14.36
C LYS A 63 26.44 -11.12 15.27
N ILE A 64 25.65 -10.16 14.79
CA ILE A 64 24.42 -9.75 15.48
C ILE A 64 23.29 -10.62 14.95
N VAL A 65 22.55 -11.26 15.86
CA VAL A 65 21.50 -12.22 15.51
C VAL A 65 20.16 -11.79 16.10
N PHE A 66 19.22 -11.46 15.22
CA PHE A 66 17.83 -11.15 15.58
C PHE A 66 16.89 -12.25 15.12
N SER A 67 15.77 -12.41 15.82
CA SER A 67 14.60 -13.12 15.30
C SER A 67 13.45 -12.14 15.08
N PRO A 68 12.50 -12.44 14.18
CA PRO A 68 11.30 -11.61 14.01
C PRO A 68 10.58 -11.32 15.34
N ALA A 69 10.47 -12.31 16.22
CA ALA A 69 9.91 -12.14 17.56
C ALA A 69 10.67 -11.09 18.41
N LYS A 70 12.01 -11.07 18.36
CA LYS A 70 12.81 -10.05 19.07
C LYS A 70 12.58 -8.65 18.52
N ILE A 71 12.49 -8.52 17.18
CA ILE A 71 12.24 -7.24 16.53
C ILE A 71 10.88 -6.68 16.96
N ILE A 72 9.85 -7.53 17.02
CA ILE A 72 8.53 -7.13 17.51
C ILE A 72 8.55 -6.81 19.00
N LEU A 73 9.28 -7.56 19.83
CA LEU A 73 9.45 -7.21 21.25
C LEU A 73 10.08 -5.83 21.41
N TYR A 74 11.13 -5.50 20.64
CA TYR A 74 11.73 -4.17 20.66
C TYR A 74 10.75 -3.09 20.18
N PHE A 75 9.95 -3.38 19.15
CA PHE A 75 8.90 -2.47 18.71
C PHE A 75 7.84 -2.25 19.79
N LEU A 76 7.41 -3.28 20.51
CA LEU A 76 6.41 -3.17 21.58
C LEU A 76 6.94 -2.34 22.76
N LEU A 77 8.19 -2.55 23.14
CA LEU A 77 8.86 -1.72 24.15
C LEU A 77 8.95 -0.26 23.68
N PHE A 78 9.36 -0.05 22.43
CA PHE A 78 9.41 1.26 21.80
C PHE A 78 8.02 1.94 21.81
N LEU A 79 6.98 1.21 21.44
CA LEU A 79 5.60 1.70 21.40
C LEU A 79 5.08 2.12 22.77
N PHE A 80 5.28 1.29 23.81
CA PHE A 80 4.89 1.64 25.19
C PHE A 80 5.50 2.96 25.63
N CYS A 81 6.76 3.11 25.30
CA CYS A 81 7.55 4.28 25.57
C CYS A 81 7.07 5.53 24.82
N VAL A 82 6.69 5.42 23.54
CA VAL A 82 6.05 6.52 22.80
C VAL A 82 4.69 6.87 23.43
N CYS A 83 3.92 5.89 23.91
CA CYS A 83 2.69 6.16 24.65
C CYS A 83 2.97 6.93 25.95
N PHE A 84 4.07 6.65 26.64
CA PHE A 84 4.46 7.38 27.85
C PHE A 84 4.92 8.81 27.55
N ALA A 85 5.67 8.99 26.46
CA ALA A 85 6.07 10.31 25.97
C ALA A 85 4.86 11.15 25.53
N TYR A 86 3.82 10.52 24.96
CA TYR A 86 2.59 11.19 24.55
C TYR A 86 1.90 11.91 25.72
N PHE A 87 1.93 11.34 26.92
CA PHE A 87 1.41 11.98 28.14
C PHE A 87 2.46 12.83 28.88
N SER A 88 3.51 13.28 28.17
CA SER A 88 4.61 14.09 28.74
C SER A 88 5.21 13.49 30.01
N PHE A 89 5.25 12.16 30.12
CA PHE A 89 5.76 11.42 31.27
C PHE A 89 5.01 11.67 32.59
N SER A 90 3.83 12.29 32.54
CA SER A 90 3.08 12.69 33.72
C SER A 90 2.19 11.58 34.29
N SER A 91 1.75 10.63 33.45
CA SER A 91 0.75 9.62 33.83
C SER A 91 1.06 8.23 33.28
N LEU A 92 1.71 7.40 34.12
CA LEU A 92 2.00 6.00 33.78
C LEU A 92 0.72 5.18 33.53
N ASN A 93 -0.32 5.42 34.33
CA ASN A 93 -1.60 4.69 34.22
C ASN A 93 -2.30 4.96 32.87
N GLN A 94 -2.38 6.21 32.45
CA GLN A 94 -2.97 6.57 31.15
C GLN A 94 -2.15 6.01 29.99
N SER A 95 -0.83 6.01 30.13
CA SER A 95 0.10 5.47 29.12
C SER A 95 -0.06 3.96 28.96
N PHE A 96 -0.18 3.23 30.06
CA PHE A 96 -0.44 1.78 30.05
C PHE A 96 -1.81 1.46 29.46
N LEU A 97 -2.84 2.27 29.76
CA LEU A 97 -4.18 2.12 29.19
C LEU A 97 -4.19 2.35 27.67
N LEU A 98 -3.52 3.40 27.19
CA LEU A 98 -3.36 3.67 25.76
C LEU A 98 -2.61 2.53 25.06
N PHE A 99 -1.48 2.10 25.62
CA PHE A 99 -0.72 0.96 25.11
C PHE A 99 -1.58 -0.31 25.06
N GLY A 100 -2.30 -0.62 26.14
CA GLY A 100 -3.20 -1.77 26.22
C GLY A 100 -4.31 -1.74 25.16
N LYS A 101 -4.90 -0.56 24.91
CA LYS A 101 -5.87 -0.37 23.82
C LYS A 101 -5.25 -0.63 22.44
N ILE A 102 -4.05 -0.11 22.18
CA ILE A 102 -3.35 -0.36 20.91
C ILE A 102 -3.09 -1.85 20.72
N ILE A 103 -2.64 -2.55 21.77
CA ILE A 103 -2.45 -4.01 21.72
C ILE A 103 -3.77 -4.73 21.45
N TYR A 104 -4.86 -4.35 22.13
CA TYR A 104 -6.18 -4.93 21.92
C TYR A 104 -6.63 -4.84 20.46
N PHE A 105 -6.52 -3.67 19.84
CA PHE A 105 -6.86 -3.49 18.43
C PHE A 105 -5.88 -4.19 17.46
N LEU A 106 -4.64 -4.45 17.88
CA LEU A 106 -3.64 -5.16 17.07
C LEU A 106 -3.79 -6.69 17.06
N ILE A 107 -4.48 -7.28 18.05
CA ILE A 107 -4.64 -8.74 18.13
C ILE A 107 -5.23 -9.30 16.83
N PHE A 108 -6.30 -8.67 16.33
CA PHE A 108 -6.99 -9.15 15.13
C PHE A 108 -6.14 -9.02 13.85
N PRO A 109 -5.57 -7.86 13.48
CA PRO A 109 -4.67 -7.75 12.32
C PRO A 109 -3.46 -8.69 12.36
N VAL A 110 -2.88 -8.91 13.55
CA VAL A 110 -1.74 -9.84 13.71
C VAL A 110 -2.18 -11.29 13.50
N PHE A 111 -3.28 -11.71 14.12
CA PHE A 111 -3.83 -13.05 13.93
C PHE A 111 -4.23 -13.31 12.47
N PHE A 112 -4.92 -12.33 11.87
CA PHE A 112 -5.26 -12.31 10.46
C PHE A 112 -4.02 -12.51 9.58
N PHE A 113 -2.96 -11.72 9.79
CA PHE A 113 -1.72 -11.83 9.02
C PHE A 113 -1.12 -13.24 9.05
N PHE A 114 -1.05 -13.88 10.23
CA PHE A 114 -0.50 -15.22 10.33
C PHE A 114 -1.34 -16.26 9.58
N ILE A 115 -2.67 -16.23 9.71
CA ILE A 115 -3.55 -17.17 9.00
C ILE A 115 -3.44 -16.96 7.49
N ILE A 116 -3.53 -15.71 7.04
CA ILE A 116 -3.51 -15.37 5.62
C ILE A 116 -2.17 -15.71 4.98
N ALA A 117 -1.05 -15.38 5.61
CA ALA A 117 0.28 -15.75 5.11
C ALA A 117 0.47 -17.27 5.06
N SER A 118 -0.09 -18.01 6.02
CA SER A 118 -0.02 -19.48 6.08
C SER A 118 -0.84 -20.15 4.99
N PHE A 119 -2.08 -19.70 4.79
CA PHE A 119 -2.93 -20.17 3.71
C PHE A 119 -2.36 -19.81 2.34
N GLY A 120 -1.85 -18.60 2.19
CA GLY A 120 -1.10 -18.19 1.02
C GLY A 120 0.09 -19.09 0.71
N LYS A 121 0.86 -19.47 1.74
CA LYS A 121 1.98 -20.41 1.59
C LYS A 121 1.50 -21.78 1.13
N LYS A 122 0.38 -22.27 1.67
CA LYS A 122 -0.26 -23.51 1.24
C LYS A 122 -0.55 -23.48 -0.26
N ILE A 123 -1.12 -22.38 -0.77
CA ILE A 123 -1.37 -22.17 -2.20
C ILE A 123 -0.06 -22.17 -2.99
N THR A 124 0.95 -21.40 -2.54
CA THR A 124 2.22 -21.27 -3.29
C THR A 124 3.00 -22.57 -3.39
N ASN A 125 2.84 -23.51 -2.44
CA ASN A 125 3.50 -24.81 -2.48
C ASN A 125 3.05 -25.66 -3.68
N PHE A 126 1.88 -25.38 -4.25
CA PHE A 126 1.40 -26.04 -5.48
C PHE A 126 1.96 -25.40 -6.76
N LEU A 127 2.67 -24.27 -6.67
CA LEU A 127 3.18 -23.58 -7.85
C LEU A 127 4.48 -24.23 -8.37
N PRO A 128 4.59 -24.47 -9.68
CA PRO A 128 5.72 -25.15 -10.28
C PRO A 128 7.01 -24.33 -10.18
N LYS A 129 8.11 -24.97 -9.76
CA LYS A 129 9.45 -24.35 -9.65
C LYS A 129 9.48 -23.08 -8.77
N ILE A 130 8.57 -22.98 -7.79
CA ILE A 130 8.50 -21.83 -6.87
C ILE A 130 9.81 -21.61 -6.10
N GLU A 131 10.55 -22.69 -5.82
CA GLU A 131 11.85 -22.68 -5.13
C GLU A 131 12.94 -21.91 -5.88
N THR A 132 12.76 -21.67 -7.19
CA THR A 132 13.69 -20.88 -7.99
C THR A 132 13.60 -19.37 -7.71
N PHE A 133 12.59 -18.93 -6.95
CA PHE A 133 12.48 -17.58 -6.42
C PHE A 133 13.11 -17.48 -5.03
N SER A 134 13.59 -16.28 -4.68
CA SER A 134 14.11 -15.98 -3.35
C SER A 134 13.07 -16.23 -2.25
N GLU A 135 13.53 -16.44 -1.01
CA GLU A 135 12.63 -16.56 0.15
C GLU A 135 11.68 -15.36 0.30
N ASN A 136 12.18 -14.14 0.10
CA ASN A 136 11.39 -12.92 0.24
C ASN A 136 10.31 -12.84 -0.84
N THR A 137 10.64 -13.16 -2.10
CA THR A 137 9.66 -13.22 -3.19
C THR A 137 8.59 -14.27 -2.91
N ARG A 138 8.98 -15.48 -2.46
CA ARG A 138 8.02 -16.53 -2.09
C ARG A 138 7.11 -16.12 -0.94
N PHE A 139 7.66 -15.44 0.07
CA PHE A 139 6.90 -14.94 1.21
C PHE A 139 5.89 -13.86 0.79
N LEU A 140 6.32 -12.86 0.00
CA LEU A 140 5.44 -11.81 -0.48
C LEU A 140 4.34 -12.35 -1.42
N LEU A 141 4.67 -13.33 -2.26
CA LEU A 141 3.69 -14.03 -3.10
C LEU A 141 2.66 -14.76 -2.25
N SER A 142 3.10 -15.47 -1.21
CA SER A 142 2.22 -16.16 -0.27
C SER A 142 1.28 -15.15 0.39
N LEU A 143 1.82 -14.06 0.95
CA LEU A 143 1.03 -13.03 1.63
C LEU A 143 -0.04 -12.43 0.71
N ASN A 144 0.33 -12.03 -0.52
CA ASN A 144 -0.60 -11.43 -1.48
C ASN A 144 -1.67 -12.42 -1.96
N LEU A 145 -1.31 -13.68 -2.24
CA LEU A 145 -2.29 -14.70 -2.64
C LEU A 145 -3.25 -15.05 -1.51
N GLY A 146 -2.77 -15.12 -0.27
CA GLY A 146 -3.63 -15.30 0.89
C GLY A 146 -4.63 -14.14 1.01
N PHE A 147 -4.14 -12.90 0.91
CA PHE A 147 -4.97 -11.70 1.06
C PHE A 147 -6.04 -11.62 -0.04
N PHE A 148 -5.63 -11.86 -1.29
CA PHE A 148 -6.53 -11.99 -2.43
C PHE A 148 -7.59 -13.06 -2.18
N SER A 149 -7.21 -14.24 -1.70
CA SER A 149 -8.14 -15.35 -1.45
C SER A 149 -9.17 -15.01 -0.38
N PHE A 150 -8.74 -14.37 0.70
CA PHE A 150 -9.63 -13.94 1.78
C PHE A 150 -10.67 -12.93 1.31
N VAL A 151 -10.21 -11.85 0.65
CA VAL A 151 -11.11 -10.80 0.18
C VAL A 151 -12.02 -11.31 -0.94
N SER A 152 -11.52 -12.19 -1.82
CA SER A 152 -12.35 -12.83 -2.86
C SER A 152 -13.43 -13.71 -2.25
N ALA A 153 -13.11 -14.48 -1.21
CA ALA A 153 -14.11 -15.27 -0.49
C ALA A 153 -15.16 -14.37 0.15
N LEU A 154 -14.75 -13.30 0.85
CA LEU A 154 -15.68 -12.31 1.39
C LEU A 154 -16.57 -11.71 0.30
N ALA A 155 -16.01 -11.32 -0.85
CA ALA A 155 -16.76 -10.75 -1.95
C ALA A 155 -17.82 -11.72 -2.49
N ILE A 156 -17.48 -13.00 -2.64
CA ILE A 156 -18.41 -14.04 -3.10
C ILE A 156 -19.56 -14.23 -2.12
N PHE A 157 -19.31 -14.32 -0.82
CA PHE A 157 -20.39 -14.48 0.15
C PHE A 157 -21.22 -13.21 0.35
N SER A 158 -20.57 -12.04 0.28
CA SER A 158 -21.24 -10.75 0.38
C SER A 158 -22.17 -10.48 -0.81
N PHE A 159 -21.90 -11.08 -1.98
CA PHE A 159 -22.85 -11.12 -3.11
C PHE A 159 -24.19 -11.76 -2.72
N PHE A 160 -24.18 -12.78 -1.87
CA PHE A 160 -25.39 -13.43 -1.35
C PHE A 160 -25.94 -12.76 -0.10
N SER A 161 -25.58 -11.49 0.16
CA SER A 161 -25.94 -10.74 1.37
C SER A 161 -25.54 -11.44 2.68
N PHE A 162 -24.49 -12.25 2.61
CA PHE A 162 -23.91 -12.90 3.77
C PHE A 162 -22.60 -12.20 4.11
N TYR A 163 -22.68 -11.05 4.77
CA TYR A 163 -21.51 -10.31 5.26
C TYR A 163 -21.67 -10.02 6.75
N ASN A 164 -21.11 -10.89 7.58
CA ASN A 164 -21.21 -10.81 9.04
C ASN A 164 -19.95 -11.41 9.71
N ILE A 165 -19.87 -11.25 11.03
CA ILE A 165 -18.69 -11.68 11.79
C ILE A 165 -18.48 -13.20 11.77
N PHE A 166 -19.54 -14.00 11.70
CA PHE A 166 -19.46 -15.46 11.62
C PHE A 166 -18.82 -15.92 10.32
N LEU A 167 -19.14 -15.25 9.20
CA LEU A 167 -18.48 -15.52 7.93
C LEU A 167 -16.98 -15.24 8.02
N VAL A 168 -16.59 -14.08 8.57
CA VAL A 168 -15.18 -13.68 8.70
C VAL A 168 -14.40 -14.77 9.45
N PHE A 169 -14.87 -15.14 10.64
CA PHE A 169 -14.21 -16.18 11.42
C PHE A 169 -14.34 -17.56 10.79
N GLY A 170 -15.42 -17.86 10.07
CA GLY A 170 -15.59 -19.11 9.31
C GLY A 170 -14.54 -19.25 8.21
N ILE A 171 -14.30 -18.21 7.42
CA ILE A 171 -13.25 -18.20 6.39
C ILE A 171 -11.86 -18.34 7.04
N LEU A 172 -11.58 -17.57 8.11
CA LEU A 172 -10.29 -17.64 8.79
C LEU A 172 -10.04 -19.01 9.42
N LEU A 173 -11.07 -19.62 10.02
CA LEU A 173 -11.00 -20.96 10.59
C LEU A 173 -10.76 -22.00 9.48
N PHE A 174 -11.47 -21.90 8.36
CA PHE A 174 -11.26 -22.77 7.20
C PHE A 174 -9.83 -22.65 6.65
N PHE A 175 -9.32 -21.42 6.50
CA PHE A 175 -7.94 -21.17 6.06
C PHE A 175 -6.93 -21.74 7.05
N PHE A 176 -7.16 -21.58 8.35
CA PHE A 176 -6.32 -22.15 9.39
C PHE A 176 -6.31 -23.68 9.35
N ILE A 177 -7.48 -24.33 9.26
CA ILE A 177 -7.59 -25.79 9.17
C ILE A 177 -6.83 -26.33 7.96
N LEU A 178 -6.96 -25.70 6.78
CA LEU A 178 -6.28 -26.15 5.57
C LEU A 178 -4.76 -25.92 5.60
N SER A 179 -4.30 -24.92 6.36
CA SER A 179 -2.91 -24.50 6.40
C SER A 179 -2.25 -24.65 7.78
N TYR A 180 -2.80 -25.50 8.66
CA TYR A 180 -2.35 -25.60 10.05
C TYR A 180 -0.86 -25.94 10.15
N LYS A 181 -0.35 -26.83 9.29
CA LYS A 181 1.08 -27.19 9.24
C LYS A 181 1.94 -25.98 8.89
N GLU A 182 1.52 -25.21 7.88
CA GLU A 182 2.18 -23.99 7.45
C GLU A 182 2.12 -22.92 8.55
N ALA A 183 1.00 -22.80 9.28
CA ALA A 183 0.81 -21.88 10.40
C ALA A 183 1.76 -22.19 11.56
N PHE A 184 1.82 -23.43 12.03
CA PHE A 184 2.81 -23.84 13.03
C PHE A 184 4.25 -23.65 12.54
N GLY A 185 4.50 -23.91 11.25
CA GLY A 185 5.78 -23.63 10.61
C GLY A 185 6.15 -22.15 10.65
N PHE A 186 5.20 -21.26 10.36
CA PHE A 186 5.39 -19.81 10.42
C PHE A 186 5.64 -19.33 11.85
N ILE A 187 4.88 -19.81 12.82
CA ILE A 187 5.10 -19.51 14.24
C ILE A 187 6.51 -19.97 14.65
N LYS A 188 6.92 -21.19 14.28
CA LYS A 188 8.28 -21.66 14.54
C LYS A 188 9.33 -20.75 13.89
N ILE A 189 9.16 -20.38 12.63
CA ILE A 189 10.08 -19.46 11.91
C ILE A 189 10.11 -18.09 12.59
N PHE A 190 8.99 -17.57 13.05
CA PHE A 190 8.88 -16.29 13.73
C PHE A 190 9.76 -16.20 14.98
N PHE A 191 9.81 -17.29 15.76
CA PHE A 191 10.66 -17.37 16.96
C PHE A 191 12.10 -17.81 16.66
N THR A 192 12.31 -18.68 15.67
CA THR A 192 13.61 -19.36 15.47
C THR A 192 14.47 -18.81 14.33
N LYS A 193 13.90 -18.12 13.33
CA LYS A 193 14.66 -17.60 12.20
C LYS A 193 15.68 -16.57 12.69
N LYS A 194 16.94 -16.79 12.34
CA LYS A 194 18.07 -15.94 12.69
C LYS A 194 18.39 -15.02 11.52
N ILE A 195 18.11 -13.73 11.69
CA ILE A 195 18.58 -12.66 10.81
C ILE A 195 19.98 -12.29 11.30
N ILE A 196 20.99 -12.56 10.47
CA ILE A 196 22.40 -12.38 10.82
C ILE A 196 22.93 -11.15 10.09
N LEU A 197 23.39 -10.15 10.84
CA LEU A 197 24.16 -9.03 10.32
C LEU A 197 25.63 -9.24 10.70
N GLN A 198 26.51 -9.31 9.69
CA GLN A 198 27.94 -9.47 9.90
C GLN A 198 28.56 -8.16 10.38
N LYS A 199 29.21 -8.19 11.55
CA LYS A 199 29.93 -7.06 12.13
C LYS A 199 31.38 -7.12 11.63
N LYS A 200 31.64 -6.61 10.42
CA LYS A 200 33.03 -6.53 9.91
C LYS A 200 33.87 -5.49 10.68
N GLU A 201 33.23 -4.48 11.27
CA GLU A 201 33.85 -3.45 12.12
C GLU A 201 32.85 -2.98 13.19
N PHE A 202 33.36 -2.45 14.32
CA PHE A 202 32.56 -1.92 15.43
C PHE A 202 31.60 -0.79 14.99
N LEU A 203 31.91 -0.11 13.89
CA LEU A 203 31.16 1.03 13.35
C LEU A 203 30.81 0.83 11.86
N SER A 204 30.34 -0.36 11.49
CA SER A 204 29.84 -0.56 10.13
C SER A 204 28.65 0.36 9.86
N PHE A 205 28.85 1.37 9.00
CA PHE A 205 27.81 2.32 8.59
C PHE A 205 26.55 1.64 8.03
N LYS A 206 26.67 0.41 7.53
CA LYS A 206 25.55 -0.42 7.10
C LYS A 206 24.65 -0.82 8.29
N ILE A 207 25.25 -1.21 9.41
CA ILE A 207 24.51 -1.54 10.64
C ILE A 207 23.90 -0.28 11.22
N VAL A 208 24.69 0.79 11.37
CA VAL A 208 24.21 2.07 11.92
C VAL A 208 23.04 2.63 11.09
N SER A 209 23.17 2.65 9.75
CA SER A 209 22.08 3.08 8.89
C SER A 209 20.85 2.18 8.99
N SER A 210 21.00 0.85 9.09
CA SER A 210 19.85 -0.02 9.29
C SER A 210 19.11 0.28 10.60
N GLU A 211 19.84 0.47 11.70
CA GLU A 211 19.26 0.70 13.03
C GLU A 211 18.56 2.04 13.11
N ILE A 212 19.20 3.13 12.66
CA ILE A 212 18.61 4.47 12.67
C ILE A 212 17.32 4.48 11.85
N PHE A 213 17.33 3.93 10.63
CA PHE A 213 16.15 3.99 9.77
C PHE A 213 15.04 3.02 10.20
N TYR A 214 15.36 1.89 10.85
CA TYR A 214 14.31 1.06 11.48
C TYR A 214 13.72 1.74 12.72
N LEU A 215 14.51 2.45 13.52
CA LEU A 215 13.98 3.23 14.64
C LEU A 215 13.08 4.37 14.18
N ILE A 216 13.43 5.07 13.10
CA ILE A 216 12.56 6.08 12.48
C ILE A 216 11.26 5.41 11.98
N ALA A 217 11.34 4.25 11.34
CA ALA A 217 10.15 3.50 10.92
C ALA A 217 9.29 3.09 12.12
N PHE A 218 9.90 2.61 13.21
CA PHE A 218 9.19 2.27 14.44
C PHE A 218 8.50 3.49 15.04
N PHE A 219 9.17 4.64 15.05
CA PHE A 219 8.58 5.91 15.47
C PHE A 219 7.33 6.25 14.66
N MET A 220 7.44 6.28 13.32
CA MET A 220 6.31 6.57 12.44
C MET A 220 5.16 5.57 12.60
N ILE A 221 5.47 4.29 12.73
CA ILE A 221 4.45 3.26 12.91
C ILE A 221 3.74 3.41 14.26
N ALA A 222 4.51 3.65 15.33
CA ALA A 222 4.00 3.80 16.69
C ALA A 222 3.15 5.06 16.86
N THR A 223 3.59 6.21 16.35
CA THR A 223 2.80 7.44 16.38
C THR A 223 1.50 7.26 15.61
N GLY A 224 1.54 6.61 14.45
CA GLY A 224 0.33 6.33 13.68
C GLY A 224 -0.68 5.47 14.44
N PHE A 225 -0.24 4.47 15.21
CA PHE A 225 -1.15 3.73 16.09
C PHE A 225 -1.83 4.62 17.12
N ILE A 226 -1.09 5.53 17.75
CA ILE A 226 -1.67 6.44 18.73
C ILE A 226 -2.73 7.35 18.06
N LEU A 227 -2.46 7.86 16.85
CA LEU A 227 -3.36 8.78 16.14
C LEU A 227 -4.68 8.15 15.70
N ILE A 228 -4.66 6.86 15.37
CA ILE A 228 -5.84 6.14 14.90
C ILE A 228 -6.65 5.50 16.03
N VAL A 229 -6.17 5.55 17.28
CA VAL A 229 -7.00 5.26 18.47
C VAL A 229 -7.94 6.44 18.69
N ARG A 230 -8.98 6.50 17.86
CA ARG A 230 -10.00 7.55 17.89
C ARG A 230 -11.39 6.98 17.62
N PRO A 231 -12.46 7.60 18.14
CA PRO A 231 -13.81 7.08 18.02
C PRO A 231 -14.47 7.33 16.66
N PHE A 232 -14.00 8.33 15.89
CA PHE A 232 -14.58 8.69 14.59
C PHE A 232 -13.51 9.07 13.55
N PRO A 233 -13.83 8.97 12.24
CA PRO A 233 -12.95 9.45 11.16
C PRO A 233 -12.89 10.98 11.18
N ILE A 234 -11.77 11.59 10.78
CA ILE A 234 -11.57 13.05 10.86
C ILE A 234 -11.14 13.68 9.54
N GLY A 235 -10.65 12.87 8.61
CA GLY A 235 -10.32 13.28 7.26
C GLY A 235 -11.55 13.62 6.43
N TRP A 236 -11.31 14.11 5.22
CA TRP A 236 -12.39 14.41 4.30
C TRP A 236 -12.86 13.12 3.60
N ASP A 237 -11.91 12.32 3.12
CA ASP A 237 -12.21 11.10 2.39
C ASP A 237 -12.56 9.94 3.32
N ASP A 238 -12.04 9.90 4.55
CA ASP A 238 -12.44 8.87 5.53
C ASP A 238 -13.92 9.02 5.92
N LEU A 239 -14.38 10.25 6.23
CA LEU A 239 -15.78 10.59 6.53
C LEU A 239 -16.70 10.39 5.33
N GLY A 240 -16.25 10.75 4.14
CA GLY A 240 -17.07 10.66 2.93
C GLY A 240 -17.22 9.22 2.42
N VAL A 241 -16.10 8.51 2.28
CA VAL A 241 -16.02 7.29 1.46
C VAL A 241 -15.33 6.15 2.20
N TYR A 242 -14.07 6.32 2.61
CA TYR A 242 -13.20 5.18 2.94
C TYR A 242 -13.50 4.52 4.28
N MET A 243 -14.14 5.21 5.22
CA MET A 243 -14.62 4.61 6.47
C MET A 243 -16.14 4.53 6.54
N ASN A 244 -16.84 5.42 5.84
CA ASN A 244 -18.29 5.40 5.77
C ASN A 244 -18.86 4.21 4.97
N LEU A 245 -18.33 3.94 3.77
CA LEU A 245 -18.83 2.80 2.97
C LEU A 245 -18.58 1.44 3.65
N PRO A 246 -17.41 1.17 4.26
CA PRO A 246 -17.23 -0.04 5.05
C PRO A 246 -18.17 -0.15 6.26
N ASN A 247 -18.50 0.97 6.92
CA ASN A 247 -19.45 1.00 8.02
C ASN A 247 -20.89 0.68 7.54
N LEU A 248 -21.32 1.30 6.44
CA LEU A 248 -22.62 1.02 5.82
C LEU A 248 -22.71 -0.45 5.38
N LEU A 249 -21.65 -1.00 4.81
CA LEU A 249 -21.55 -2.42 4.44
C LEU A 249 -21.69 -3.34 5.66
N ALA A 250 -20.97 -3.04 6.75
CA ALA A 250 -21.05 -3.83 7.98
C ALA A 250 -22.46 -3.81 8.61
N ASN A 251 -23.16 -2.67 8.54
CA ASN A 251 -24.50 -2.51 9.11
C ASN A 251 -25.62 -3.09 8.23
N SER A 252 -25.46 -3.05 6.90
CA SER A 252 -26.50 -3.51 5.98
C SER A 252 -26.45 -5.01 5.70
N SER A 253 -25.35 -5.71 6.01
CA SER A 253 -25.08 -7.15 5.74
C SER A 253 -25.15 -7.60 4.28
N ALA A 254 -25.83 -6.82 3.45
CA ALA A 254 -25.73 -6.80 2.01
C ALA A 254 -24.57 -5.89 1.62
N THR A 255 -24.00 -6.19 0.46
CA THR A 255 -23.24 -5.19 -0.27
C THR A 255 -24.19 -4.08 -0.72
N ALA A 256 -24.62 -3.17 0.15
CA ALA A 256 -25.39 -2.01 -0.30
C ALA A 256 -24.60 -1.30 -1.41
N SER A 257 -25.15 -1.30 -2.64
CA SER A 257 -24.56 -0.78 -3.90
C SER A 257 -23.07 -0.46 -3.80
N LEU A 258 -22.22 -1.50 -3.68
CA LEU A 258 -20.78 -1.28 -3.64
C LEU A 258 -20.37 -0.85 -5.03
N GLY A 259 -20.33 0.46 -5.18
CA GLY A 259 -19.67 1.12 -6.27
C GLY A 259 -18.22 0.74 -6.46
N GLU A 260 -17.65 1.31 -7.51
CA GLU A 260 -16.25 1.34 -8.02
C GLU A 260 -15.10 0.68 -7.21
N MET A 261 -15.14 0.60 -5.87
CA MET A 261 -14.05 0.28 -4.96
C MET A 261 -14.45 -0.74 -3.87
N TYR A 262 -14.76 -2.00 -4.21
CA TYR A 262 -15.32 -2.94 -3.23
C TYR A 262 -14.27 -3.70 -2.39
N SER A 263 -13.11 -4.06 -2.95
CA SER A 263 -12.23 -5.05 -2.32
C SER A 263 -11.62 -4.58 -1.00
N TRP A 264 -11.05 -3.37 -0.97
CA TRP A 264 -10.47 -2.85 0.27
C TRP A 264 -11.56 -2.43 1.27
N GLN A 265 -12.73 -2.00 0.79
CA GLN A 265 -13.87 -1.67 1.64
C GLN A 265 -14.42 -2.91 2.38
N LEU A 266 -14.50 -4.06 1.69
CA LEU A 266 -14.83 -5.33 2.34
C LEU A 266 -13.82 -5.67 3.44
N PHE A 267 -12.52 -5.49 3.17
CA PHE A 267 -11.50 -5.76 4.17
C PHE A 267 -11.59 -4.83 5.38
N THR A 268 -11.69 -3.52 5.17
CA THR A 268 -11.86 -2.53 6.24
C THR A 268 -13.16 -2.72 7.01
N GLY A 269 -14.24 -3.14 6.32
CA GLY A 269 -15.55 -3.39 6.91
C GLY A 269 -15.54 -4.49 7.95
N VAL A 270 -14.57 -5.42 7.89
CA VAL A 270 -14.40 -6.47 8.90
C VAL A 270 -14.14 -5.85 10.27
N GLY A 271 -13.46 -4.71 10.33
CA GLY A 271 -13.21 -4.01 11.58
C GLY A 271 -14.49 -3.48 12.22
N TYR A 272 -15.42 -2.96 11.41
CA TYR A 272 -16.73 -2.53 11.91
C TYR A 272 -17.57 -3.70 12.45
N LEU A 273 -17.45 -4.89 11.85
CA LEU A 273 -18.10 -6.10 12.36
C LEU A 273 -17.57 -6.55 13.75
N LEU A 274 -16.39 -6.08 14.17
CA LEU A 274 -15.83 -6.35 15.50
C LEU A 274 -16.40 -5.42 16.59
N GLY A 275 -17.24 -4.44 16.22
CA GLY A 275 -18.03 -3.64 17.15
C GLY A 275 -17.48 -2.24 17.45
N GLU A 276 -16.20 -1.97 17.18
CA GLU A 276 -15.61 -0.63 17.38
C GLU A 276 -14.96 -0.08 16.10
N PRO A 277 -15.18 1.20 15.74
CA PRO A 277 -14.55 1.83 14.56
C PRO A 277 -13.02 1.73 14.54
N ALA A 278 -12.39 1.75 15.72
CA ALA A 278 -10.94 1.62 15.85
C ALA A 278 -10.41 0.32 15.23
N PHE A 279 -11.15 -0.80 15.25
CA PHE A 279 -10.72 -2.02 14.55
C PHE A 279 -10.63 -1.81 13.03
N ALA A 280 -11.57 -1.08 12.43
CA ALA A 280 -11.54 -0.75 11.01
C ALA A 280 -10.35 0.16 10.69
N PHE A 281 -10.06 1.12 11.57
CA PHE A 281 -8.92 2.01 11.45
C PHE A 281 -7.59 1.25 11.50
N PHE A 282 -7.45 0.33 12.45
CA PHE A 282 -6.26 -0.52 12.57
C PHE A 282 -6.09 -1.46 11.37
N LEU A 283 -7.16 -2.04 10.85
CA LEU A 283 -7.10 -2.87 9.64
C LEU A 283 -6.68 -2.05 8.41
N ASN A 284 -7.22 -0.85 8.23
CA ASN A 284 -6.82 -0.01 7.12
C ASN A 284 -5.36 0.46 7.26
N TYR A 285 -4.97 0.88 8.46
CA TYR A 285 -3.59 1.25 8.77
C TYR A 285 -2.61 0.08 8.63
N PHE A 286 -3.08 -1.16 8.75
CA PHE A 286 -2.28 -2.34 8.46
C PHE A 286 -1.72 -2.34 7.02
N GLY A 287 -2.43 -1.73 6.06
CA GLY A 287 -1.93 -1.55 4.69
C GLY A 287 -0.64 -0.73 4.60
N TYR A 288 -0.45 0.26 5.48
CA TYR A 288 0.78 1.05 5.58
C TYR A 288 1.96 0.21 6.11
N ILE A 289 1.71 -0.66 7.09
CA ILE A 289 2.71 -1.60 7.62
C ILE A 289 3.08 -2.65 6.56
N LEU A 290 2.09 -3.20 5.85
CA LEU A 290 2.31 -4.17 4.77
C LEU A 290 3.09 -3.55 3.59
N SER A 291 2.85 -2.27 3.28
CA SER A 291 3.62 -1.51 2.31
C SER A 291 5.09 -1.39 2.71
N PHE A 292 5.36 -1.03 3.96
CA PHE A 292 6.74 -0.99 4.50
C PHE A 292 7.43 -2.35 4.39
N ILE A 293 6.79 -3.43 4.84
CA ILE A 293 7.34 -4.79 4.79
C ILE A 293 7.63 -5.19 3.34
N THR A 294 6.70 -4.92 2.43
CA THR A 294 6.83 -5.28 1.01
C THR A 294 7.97 -4.55 0.33
N LEU A 295 8.08 -3.22 0.52
CA LEU A 295 9.21 -2.44 0.01
C LEU A 295 10.53 -2.93 0.59
N ASN A 296 10.59 -3.14 1.92
CA ASN A 296 11.81 -3.54 2.59
C ASN A 296 12.32 -4.89 2.06
N LEU A 297 11.44 -5.89 1.92
CA LEU A 297 11.79 -7.21 1.40
C LEU A 297 12.10 -7.20 -0.11
N ALA A 298 11.35 -6.43 -0.92
CA ALA A 298 11.61 -6.28 -2.34
C ALA A 298 12.99 -5.62 -2.59
N PHE A 299 13.29 -4.52 -1.88
CA PHE A 299 14.59 -3.86 -1.96
C PHE A 299 15.71 -4.75 -1.43
N PHE A 300 15.47 -5.55 -0.39
CA PHE A 300 16.45 -6.51 0.08
C PHE A 300 16.88 -7.48 -1.02
N ASP A 301 15.93 -7.99 -1.80
CA ASP A 301 16.22 -8.87 -2.94
C ASP A 301 16.89 -8.15 -4.09
N ILE A 302 16.39 -6.98 -4.49
CA ILE A 302 16.94 -6.19 -5.60
C ILE A 302 18.39 -5.78 -5.32
N PHE A 303 18.70 -5.38 -4.09
CA PHE A 303 20.03 -4.94 -3.69
C PHE A 303 20.91 -6.05 -3.11
N LYS A 304 20.44 -7.31 -3.10
CA LYS A 304 21.21 -8.46 -2.60
C LYS A 304 22.55 -8.63 -3.31
N SER A 305 22.64 -8.37 -4.61
CA SER A 305 23.89 -8.45 -5.37
C SER A 305 24.85 -7.27 -5.12
N LYS A 306 24.36 -6.18 -4.53
CA LYS A 306 25.15 -4.99 -4.17
C LYS A 306 25.64 -5.06 -2.72
N GLU A 307 26.07 -6.25 -2.25
CA GLU A 307 26.58 -6.46 -0.88
C GLU A 307 27.66 -5.45 -0.46
N LYS A 308 28.37 -4.86 -1.44
CA LYS A 308 29.36 -3.78 -1.27
C LYS A 308 28.77 -2.40 -0.94
N SER A 309 27.46 -2.23 -0.82
CA SER A 309 26.87 -0.95 -0.43
C SER A 309 27.28 -0.59 1.00
N PHE A 310 27.78 0.64 1.16
CA PHE A 310 28.14 1.20 2.46
C PHE A 310 26.93 1.39 3.39
N LEU A 311 25.75 1.64 2.80
CA LEU A 311 24.49 1.85 3.49
C LEU A 311 23.55 0.65 3.34
N PHE A 312 22.65 0.47 4.31
CA PHE A 312 21.56 -0.51 4.23
C PHE A 312 20.35 0.08 3.50
N LEU A 313 20.45 0.14 2.17
CA LEU A 313 19.44 0.73 1.29
C LEU A 313 18.00 0.22 1.50
N PRO A 314 17.74 -1.07 1.79
CA PRO A 314 16.38 -1.54 2.00
C PRO A 314 15.65 -0.80 3.12
N ALA A 315 16.28 -0.64 4.30
CA ALA A 315 15.67 0.12 5.41
C ALA A 315 15.53 1.60 5.06
N ILE A 316 16.57 2.21 4.48
CA ILE A 316 16.54 3.63 4.12
C ILE A 316 15.38 3.94 3.19
N LEU A 317 15.29 3.22 2.07
CA LEU A 317 14.29 3.51 1.04
C LEU A 317 12.87 3.17 1.51
N SER A 318 12.69 2.08 2.25
CA SER A 318 11.38 1.76 2.83
C SER A 318 10.94 2.78 3.88
N THR A 319 11.86 3.24 4.73
CA THR A 319 11.58 4.25 5.77
C THR A 319 11.32 5.63 5.16
N VAL A 320 12.10 6.04 4.16
CA VAL A 320 11.88 7.30 3.46
C VAL A 320 10.50 7.33 2.82
N PHE A 321 10.07 6.24 2.18
CA PHE A 321 8.73 6.15 1.59
C PHE A 321 7.63 6.36 2.63
N ILE A 322 7.66 5.62 3.75
CA ILE A 322 6.63 5.76 4.77
C ILE A 322 6.69 7.13 5.47
N GLY A 323 7.88 7.73 5.53
CA GLY A 323 8.10 9.07 6.06
C GLY A 323 7.69 10.23 5.16
N LEU A 324 7.27 9.97 3.91
CA LEU A 324 6.77 11.03 3.04
C LEU A 324 5.48 11.63 3.61
N PRO A 325 5.34 12.98 3.66
CA PRO A 325 4.13 13.63 4.19
C PRO A 325 2.83 13.07 3.59
N MET A 326 2.81 12.84 2.28
CA MET A 326 1.70 12.18 1.58
C MET A 326 1.38 10.79 2.16
N SER A 327 2.40 9.98 2.46
CA SER A 327 2.21 8.63 2.97
C SER A 327 1.62 8.63 4.38
N ILE A 328 2.07 9.54 5.23
CA ILE A 328 1.52 9.75 6.59
C ILE A 328 0.09 10.29 6.51
N PHE A 329 -0.15 11.31 5.67
CA PHE A 329 -1.47 11.89 5.45
C PHE A 329 -2.48 10.81 5.03
N HIS A 330 -2.14 9.99 4.04
CA HIS A 330 -2.99 8.91 3.57
C HIS A 330 -3.19 7.81 4.61
N SER A 331 -2.21 7.48 5.45
CA SER A 331 -2.30 6.35 6.39
C SER A 331 -2.99 6.70 7.72
N MET A 332 -2.72 7.88 8.29
CA MET A 332 -3.06 8.21 9.68
C MET A 332 -4.11 9.31 9.80
N LYS A 333 -4.12 10.28 8.88
CA LYS A 333 -5.04 11.43 8.93
C LYS A 333 -6.34 11.12 8.19
N ASP A 334 -6.23 10.83 6.89
CA ASP A 334 -7.36 10.67 5.98
C ASP A 334 -7.69 9.20 5.66
N MET A 335 -6.94 8.27 6.27
CA MET A 335 -7.17 6.82 6.23
C MET A 335 -7.55 6.28 4.83
N LYS A 336 -6.85 6.74 3.79
CA LYS A 336 -7.12 6.35 2.42
C LYS A 336 -6.71 4.90 2.19
N LEU A 337 -7.40 4.25 1.25
CA LEU A 337 -7.07 2.91 0.78
C LEU A 337 -5.76 2.83 -0.03
N ASP A 338 -5.16 3.99 -0.38
CA ASP A 338 -3.96 4.10 -1.21
C ASP A 338 -2.77 3.30 -0.67
N GLN A 339 -2.62 3.17 0.65
CA GLN A 339 -1.56 2.36 1.25
C GLN A 339 -1.81 0.85 1.07
N GLY A 340 -3.06 0.41 1.18
CA GLY A 340 -3.45 -0.95 0.87
C GLY A 340 -3.22 -1.28 -0.61
N LEU A 341 -3.56 -0.34 -1.49
CA LEU A 341 -3.28 -0.46 -2.91
C LEU A 341 -1.78 -0.54 -3.19
N PHE A 342 -1.00 0.37 -2.59
CA PHE A 342 0.45 0.45 -2.80
C PHE A 342 1.16 -0.85 -2.38
N PHE A 343 0.72 -1.48 -1.29
CA PHE A 343 1.18 -2.81 -0.88
C PHE A 343 1.06 -3.83 -2.03
N ILE A 344 -0.12 -3.97 -2.62
CA ILE A 344 -0.40 -4.92 -3.70
C ILE A 344 0.38 -4.54 -4.97
N THR A 345 0.31 -3.28 -5.39
CA THR A 345 0.92 -2.84 -6.65
C THR A 345 2.45 -2.90 -6.62
N THR A 346 3.06 -2.59 -5.48
CA THR A 346 4.52 -2.72 -5.31
C THR A 346 4.96 -4.16 -5.46
N PHE A 347 4.24 -5.10 -4.86
CA PHE A 347 4.53 -6.52 -5.04
C PHE A 347 4.35 -6.95 -6.49
N ILE A 348 3.27 -6.53 -7.16
CA ILE A 348 3.04 -6.84 -8.58
C ILE A 348 4.23 -6.39 -9.44
N VAL A 349 4.69 -5.14 -9.29
CA VAL A 349 5.81 -4.61 -10.05
C VAL A 349 7.10 -5.38 -9.74
N PHE A 350 7.37 -5.65 -8.47
CA PHE A 350 8.53 -6.44 -8.06
C PHE A 350 8.49 -7.88 -8.60
N PHE A 351 7.33 -8.52 -8.56
CA PHE A 351 7.17 -9.90 -9.02
C PHE A 351 7.24 -10.00 -10.55
N LEU A 352 6.68 -9.02 -11.26
CA LEU A 352 6.84 -8.88 -12.71
C LEU A 352 8.31 -8.66 -13.08
N TYR A 353 9.04 -7.83 -12.34
CA TYR A 353 10.48 -7.65 -12.54
C TYR A 353 11.22 -8.99 -12.41
N ASN A 354 10.96 -9.77 -11.37
CA ASN A 354 11.58 -11.09 -11.20
C ASN A 354 11.19 -12.08 -12.31
N TYR A 355 9.92 -12.07 -12.74
CA TYR A 355 9.42 -12.88 -13.84
C TYR A 355 10.15 -12.56 -15.16
N LEU A 356 10.19 -11.28 -15.52
CA LEU A 356 10.85 -10.79 -16.73
C LEU A 356 12.37 -10.99 -16.68
N GLN A 357 12.99 -10.87 -15.50
CA GLN A 357 14.42 -11.14 -15.34
C GLN A 357 14.75 -12.60 -15.65
N LYS A 358 13.91 -13.55 -15.22
CA LYS A 358 14.07 -14.97 -15.55
C LYS A 358 13.91 -15.22 -17.05
N ILE A 359 12.92 -14.60 -17.69
CA ILE A 359 12.75 -14.66 -19.15
C ILE A 359 14.00 -14.11 -19.88
N PHE A 360 14.50 -12.96 -19.44
CA PHE A 360 15.67 -12.32 -20.03
C PHE A 360 16.93 -13.21 -19.91
N LYS A 361 17.09 -13.89 -18.76
CA LYS A 361 18.15 -14.88 -18.54
C LYS A 361 17.91 -16.21 -19.25
N LYS A 362 16.83 -16.34 -20.03
CA LYS A 362 16.39 -17.57 -20.71
C LYS A 362 16.16 -18.74 -19.75
N GLU A 363 15.82 -18.45 -18.50
CA GLU A 363 15.41 -19.47 -17.53
C GLU A 363 13.98 -19.94 -17.85
N GLU A 364 13.73 -21.24 -17.70
CA GLU A 364 12.37 -21.77 -17.83
C GLU A 364 11.49 -21.27 -16.68
N ILE A 365 10.41 -20.58 -17.04
CA ILE A 365 9.43 -20.07 -16.08
C ILE A 365 8.00 -20.41 -16.51
N SER A 366 7.18 -20.85 -15.57
CA SER A 366 5.80 -21.21 -15.84
C SER A 366 4.94 -19.97 -16.13
N LYS A 367 4.05 -20.07 -17.12
CA LYS A 367 3.09 -19.01 -17.46
C LYS A 367 2.05 -18.76 -16.37
N ILE A 368 1.89 -19.68 -15.41
CA ILE A 368 1.00 -19.49 -14.26
C ILE A 368 1.36 -18.24 -13.45
N TYR A 369 2.65 -17.87 -13.41
CA TYR A 369 3.07 -16.65 -12.70
C TYR A 369 2.55 -15.39 -13.37
N LEU A 370 2.45 -15.39 -14.71
CA LEU A 370 1.84 -14.28 -15.44
C LEU A 370 0.32 -14.20 -15.22
N PHE A 371 -0.34 -15.37 -15.12
CA PHE A 371 -1.75 -15.44 -14.70
C PHE A 371 -1.96 -14.88 -13.30
N ILE A 372 -1.09 -15.23 -12.34
CA ILE A 372 -1.14 -14.69 -10.96
C ILE A 372 -0.89 -13.18 -10.94
N ILE A 373 0.06 -12.68 -11.74
CA ILE A 373 0.25 -11.23 -11.92
C ILE A 373 -1.05 -10.59 -12.42
N GLY A 374 -1.71 -11.19 -13.41
CA GLY A 374 -3.04 -10.77 -13.88
C GLY A 374 -4.11 -10.76 -12.79
N LEU A 375 -4.21 -11.83 -12.01
CA LEU A 375 -5.14 -11.94 -10.88
C LEU A 375 -4.95 -10.81 -9.87
N LEU A 376 -3.70 -10.56 -9.46
CA LEU A 376 -3.38 -9.51 -8.50
C LEU A 376 -3.58 -8.10 -9.08
N VAL A 377 -3.35 -7.90 -10.38
CA VAL A 377 -3.65 -6.63 -11.04
C VAL A 377 -5.16 -6.38 -11.10
N GLY A 378 -5.97 -7.41 -11.41
CA GLY A 378 -7.43 -7.31 -11.30
C GLY A 378 -7.87 -6.99 -9.87
N PHE A 379 -7.18 -7.57 -8.88
CA PHE A 379 -7.44 -7.26 -7.48
C PHE A 379 -7.08 -5.80 -7.15
N ALA A 380 -5.94 -5.29 -7.62
CA ALA A 380 -5.58 -3.88 -7.48
C ALA A 380 -6.61 -2.94 -8.16
N PHE A 381 -7.14 -3.34 -9.33
CA PHE A 381 -8.20 -2.60 -10.02
C PHE A 381 -9.49 -2.55 -9.20
N SER A 382 -9.87 -3.64 -8.54
CA SER A 382 -11.03 -3.68 -7.64
C SER A 382 -10.88 -2.87 -6.34
N ILE A 383 -9.65 -2.47 -6.00
CA ILE A 383 -9.37 -1.55 -4.90
C ILE A 383 -9.52 -0.10 -5.39
N LYS A 384 -8.95 0.23 -6.55
CA LYS A 384 -9.02 1.57 -7.15
C LYS A 384 -8.84 1.50 -8.67
N PHE A 385 -9.74 2.15 -9.41
CA PHE A 385 -9.69 2.21 -10.88
C PHE A 385 -8.43 2.84 -11.47
N THR A 386 -7.74 3.70 -10.73
CA THR A 386 -6.46 4.25 -11.18
C THR A 386 -5.39 3.17 -11.42
N SER A 387 -5.58 1.96 -10.87
CA SER A 387 -4.74 0.79 -11.17
C SER A 387 -4.84 0.32 -12.63
N LEU A 388 -5.75 0.89 -13.43
CA LEU A 388 -5.76 0.78 -14.89
C LEU A 388 -4.41 1.20 -15.49
N PHE A 389 -3.76 2.24 -14.95
CA PHE A 389 -2.40 2.61 -15.34
C PHE A 389 -1.39 1.47 -15.19
N LEU A 390 -1.56 0.62 -14.18
CA LEU A 390 -0.72 -0.56 -13.99
C LEU A 390 -1.01 -1.62 -15.07
N ILE A 391 -2.27 -1.87 -15.40
CA ILE A 391 -2.66 -2.79 -16.51
C ILE A 391 -1.97 -2.34 -17.81
N ILE A 392 -2.09 -1.06 -18.13
CA ILE A 392 -1.52 -0.45 -19.35
C ILE A 392 -0.01 -0.55 -19.34
N SER A 393 0.63 -0.25 -18.21
CA SER A 393 2.08 -0.33 -18.06
C SER A 393 2.60 -1.75 -18.29
N ILE A 394 1.93 -2.76 -17.72
CA ILE A 394 2.32 -4.16 -17.87
C ILE A 394 2.12 -4.63 -19.31
N LEU A 395 0.99 -4.32 -19.94
CA LEU A 395 0.75 -4.66 -21.34
C LEU A 395 1.76 -3.98 -22.29
N SER A 396 2.11 -2.73 -22.00
CA SER A 396 3.16 -2.00 -22.74
C SER A 396 4.52 -2.68 -22.57
N LEU A 397 4.88 -3.08 -21.35
CA LEU A 397 6.12 -3.82 -21.07
C LEU A 397 6.13 -5.18 -21.76
N LEU A 398 5.05 -5.97 -21.70
CA LEU A 398 4.97 -7.25 -22.43
C LEU A 398 5.11 -7.04 -23.94
N SER A 399 4.49 -5.99 -24.48
CA SER A 399 4.62 -5.61 -25.90
C SER A 399 6.07 -5.24 -26.24
N PHE A 400 6.75 -4.50 -25.37
CA PHE A 400 8.17 -4.20 -25.52
C PHE A 400 9.03 -5.47 -25.48
N PHE A 401 8.83 -6.34 -24.49
CA PHE A 401 9.63 -7.55 -24.29
C PHE A 401 9.53 -8.53 -25.46
N TYR A 402 8.38 -8.62 -26.13
CA TYR A 402 8.17 -9.58 -27.22
C TYR A 402 8.31 -8.99 -28.63
N LEU A 403 7.92 -7.74 -28.82
CA LEU A 403 7.83 -7.08 -30.14
C LEU A 403 8.78 -5.87 -30.25
N GLY A 404 9.59 -5.59 -29.22
CA GLY A 404 10.54 -4.49 -29.17
C GLY A 404 9.89 -3.12 -29.09
N PHE A 405 10.66 -2.08 -29.44
CA PHE A 405 10.23 -0.69 -29.43
C PHE A 405 8.93 -0.45 -30.22
N PHE A 406 8.79 -1.07 -31.39
CA PHE A 406 7.59 -0.95 -32.22
C PHE A 406 6.35 -1.52 -31.54
N GLY A 407 6.48 -2.65 -30.82
CA GLY A 407 5.38 -3.19 -30.02
C GLY A 407 4.94 -2.28 -28.89
N PHE A 408 5.90 -1.68 -28.18
CA PHE A 408 5.64 -0.74 -27.09
C PHE A 408 4.80 0.46 -27.57
N PHE A 409 5.31 1.19 -28.57
CA PHE A 409 4.59 2.34 -29.11
C PHE A 409 3.28 1.92 -29.79
N GLY A 410 3.30 0.80 -30.52
CA GLY A 410 2.11 0.25 -31.16
C GLY A 410 0.98 0.02 -30.18
N PHE A 411 1.27 -0.62 -29.04
CA PHE A 411 0.29 -0.80 -27.96
C PHE A 411 -0.19 0.52 -27.36
N LEU A 412 0.72 1.47 -27.06
CA LEU A 412 0.34 2.77 -26.50
C LEU A 412 -0.57 3.57 -27.42
N PHE A 413 -0.35 3.54 -28.74
CA PHE A 413 -1.21 4.19 -29.72
C PHE A 413 -2.59 3.55 -29.83
N ILE A 414 -2.67 2.21 -29.81
CA ILE A 414 -3.97 1.49 -29.75
C ILE A 414 -4.70 1.84 -28.47
N PHE A 415 -4.00 1.82 -27.33
CA PHE A 415 -4.55 2.21 -26.04
C PHE A 415 -5.13 3.63 -26.08
N PHE A 416 -4.35 4.59 -26.57
CA PHE A 416 -4.77 5.99 -26.69
C PHE A 416 -6.01 6.13 -27.59
N ALA A 417 -6.08 5.38 -28.69
CA ALA A 417 -7.24 5.38 -29.58
C ALA A 417 -8.52 4.90 -28.88
N VAL A 418 -8.43 3.75 -28.18
CA VAL A 418 -9.55 3.13 -27.45
C VAL A 418 -10.04 4.02 -26.31
N PHE A 419 -9.12 4.64 -25.56
CA PHE A 419 -9.50 5.51 -24.44
C PHE A 419 -10.15 6.80 -24.90
N THR A 420 -9.67 7.36 -26.01
CA THR A 420 -10.23 8.58 -26.60
C THR A 420 -11.62 8.33 -27.18
N ILE A 421 -11.84 7.22 -27.90
CA ILE A 421 -13.17 6.93 -28.48
C ILE A 421 -14.18 6.50 -27.42
N GLY A 422 -13.74 5.76 -26.40
CA GLY A 422 -14.58 5.30 -25.30
C GLY A 422 -14.83 6.34 -24.21
N ASN A 423 -14.27 7.55 -24.34
CA ASN A 423 -14.31 8.62 -23.33
C ASN A 423 -13.86 8.14 -21.93
N LEU A 424 -12.94 7.16 -21.90
CA LEU A 424 -12.46 6.53 -20.66
C LEU A 424 -11.51 7.43 -19.88
N TRP A 425 -10.97 8.48 -20.52
CA TRP A 425 -10.16 9.50 -19.87
C TRP A 425 -10.90 10.20 -18.72
N GLN A 426 -12.22 10.40 -18.85
CA GLN A 426 -13.03 11.03 -17.80
C GLN A 426 -13.08 10.19 -16.52
N ILE A 427 -13.07 8.86 -16.64
CA ILE A 427 -13.02 7.94 -15.49
C ILE A 427 -11.69 8.10 -14.72
N MET A 428 -10.66 8.56 -15.43
CA MET A 428 -9.32 8.81 -14.87
C MET A 428 -9.12 10.28 -14.46
N ASN A 429 -10.17 11.10 -14.48
CA ASN A 429 -10.11 12.55 -14.27
C ASN A 429 -9.16 13.28 -15.22
N ILE A 430 -9.01 12.79 -16.46
CA ILE A 430 -8.21 13.40 -17.51
C ILE A 430 -9.14 14.10 -18.50
N ALA A 431 -8.97 15.41 -18.68
CA ALA A 431 -9.79 16.23 -19.56
C ALA A 431 -9.34 16.13 -21.03
N ILE A 432 -9.54 14.96 -21.64
CA ILE A 432 -9.35 14.75 -23.09
C ILE A 432 -10.72 14.48 -23.71
N ASN A 433 -11.16 15.37 -24.59
CA ASN A 433 -12.40 15.17 -25.34
C ASN A 433 -12.23 14.07 -26.38
N GLY A 434 -13.22 13.20 -26.50
CA GLY A 434 -13.24 12.17 -27.53
C GLY A 434 -13.24 12.78 -28.93
N ASN A 435 -12.26 12.42 -29.75
CA ASN A 435 -12.15 12.85 -31.15
C ASN A 435 -11.90 11.64 -32.03
N LEU A 436 -12.88 11.33 -32.90
CA LEU A 436 -12.87 10.16 -33.77
C LEU A 436 -11.65 10.15 -34.71
N TYR A 437 -11.29 11.30 -35.30
CA TYR A 437 -10.17 11.38 -36.25
C TYR A 437 -8.83 11.08 -35.57
N ILE A 438 -8.63 11.65 -34.37
CA ILE A 438 -7.43 11.40 -33.56
C ILE A 438 -7.37 9.92 -33.15
N SER A 439 -8.50 9.34 -32.72
CA SER A 439 -8.61 7.92 -32.38
C SER A 439 -8.29 7.02 -33.56
N VAL A 440 -8.86 7.25 -34.73
CA VAL A 440 -8.62 6.43 -35.93
C VAL A 440 -7.16 6.55 -36.37
N PHE A 441 -6.60 7.76 -36.40
CA PHE A 441 -5.20 7.98 -36.75
C PHE A 441 -4.24 7.25 -35.80
N ALA A 442 -4.45 7.39 -34.48
CA ALA A 442 -3.67 6.68 -33.48
C ALA A 442 -3.83 5.15 -33.62
N PHE A 443 -5.04 4.66 -33.89
CA PHE A 443 -5.30 3.23 -34.07
C PHE A 443 -4.54 2.65 -35.27
N VAL A 444 -4.58 3.33 -36.42
CA VAL A 444 -3.89 2.91 -37.66
C VAL A 444 -2.37 2.90 -37.44
N ILE A 445 -1.81 3.94 -36.81
CA ILE A 445 -0.38 3.96 -36.45
C ILE A 445 -0.05 2.81 -35.50
N GLY A 446 -0.88 2.61 -34.47
CA GLY A 446 -0.68 1.59 -33.46
C GLY A 446 -0.62 0.18 -34.05
N ILE A 447 -1.60 -0.16 -34.89
CA ILE A 447 -1.65 -1.43 -35.62
C ILE A 447 -0.43 -1.59 -36.53
N THR A 448 -0.07 -0.55 -37.29
CA THR A 448 1.08 -0.59 -38.21
C THR A 448 2.38 -0.87 -37.45
N LEU A 449 2.60 -0.21 -36.31
CA LEU A 449 3.76 -0.44 -35.46
C LEU A 449 3.77 -1.85 -34.84
N ILE A 450 2.62 -2.37 -34.40
CA ILE A 450 2.52 -3.76 -33.94
C ILE A 450 2.90 -4.74 -35.07
N PHE A 451 2.41 -4.54 -36.29
CA PHE A 451 2.77 -5.38 -37.43
C PHE A 451 4.28 -5.33 -37.74
N ILE A 452 4.89 -4.14 -37.70
CA ILE A 452 6.35 -4.00 -37.85
C ILE A 452 7.10 -4.74 -36.73
N GLY A 453 6.63 -4.63 -35.48
CA GLY A 453 7.21 -5.34 -34.33
C GLY A 453 7.11 -6.86 -34.45
N ILE A 454 5.98 -7.36 -34.95
CA ILE A 454 5.75 -8.79 -35.24
C ILE A 454 6.69 -9.27 -36.35
N TYR A 455 6.77 -8.54 -37.45
CA TYR A 455 7.61 -8.90 -38.59
C TYR A 455 9.08 -9.01 -38.19
N LYS A 456 9.57 -8.08 -37.36
CA LYS A 456 10.97 -8.08 -36.89
C LYS A 456 11.30 -9.19 -35.89
N ASN A 457 10.41 -9.48 -34.94
CA ASN A 457 10.74 -10.37 -33.81
C ASN A 457 10.20 -11.79 -33.94
N LYS A 458 9.26 -12.07 -34.86
CA LYS A 458 8.64 -13.38 -35.10
C LYS A 458 8.02 -14.05 -33.86
N ASN A 459 7.70 -13.27 -32.82
CA ASN A 459 7.24 -13.75 -31.51
C ASN A 459 5.72 -13.61 -31.28
N LEU A 460 4.91 -13.44 -32.34
CA LEU A 460 3.47 -13.16 -32.24
C LEU A 460 2.71 -14.17 -31.38
N LYS A 461 2.90 -15.47 -31.61
CA LYS A 461 2.19 -16.53 -30.87
C LYS A 461 2.49 -16.46 -29.37
N LYS A 462 3.74 -16.17 -29.01
CA LYS A 462 4.16 -16.05 -27.60
C LYS A 462 3.57 -14.79 -26.96
N TYR A 463 3.69 -13.65 -27.64
CA TYR A 463 3.10 -12.38 -27.22
C TYR A 463 1.60 -12.51 -26.94
N PHE A 464 0.83 -13.00 -27.93
CA PHE A 464 -0.62 -13.12 -27.82
C PHE A 464 -1.02 -14.09 -26.70
N SER A 465 -0.33 -15.25 -26.60
CA SER A 465 -0.58 -16.22 -25.53
C SER A 465 -0.39 -15.60 -24.15
N GLU A 466 0.67 -14.81 -23.95
CA GLU A 466 0.98 -14.23 -22.65
C GLU A 466 0.07 -13.06 -22.29
N VAL A 467 -0.25 -12.20 -23.25
CA VAL A 467 -1.27 -11.16 -23.08
C VAL A 467 -2.63 -11.78 -22.71
N CYS A 468 -3.05 -12.84 -23.39
CA CYS A 468 -4.31 -13.52 -23.07
C CYS A 468 -4.30 -14.13 -21.67
N ILE A 469 -3.21 -14.77 -21.25
CA ILE A 469 -3.08 -15.36 -19.90
C ILE A 469 -3.12 -14.28 -18.82
N PHE A 470 -2.45 -13.15 -19.04
CA PHE A 470 -2.50 -12.01 -18.14
C PHE A 470 -3.92 -11.43 -18.03
N LEU A 471 -4.58 -11.18 -19.17
CA LEU A 471 -5.96 -10.66 -19.19
C LEU A 471 -6.98 -11.64 -18.59
N LEU A 472 -6.79 -12.96 -18.78
CA LEU A 472 -7.62 -13.98 -18.15
C LEU A 472 -7.51 -13.93 -16.63
N GLY A 473 -6.30 -13.69 -16.09
CA GLY A 473 -6.10 -13.46 -14.66
C GLY A 473 -6.88 -12.24 -14.16
N ILE A 474 -6.79 -11.11 -14.86
CA ILE A 474 -7.54 -9.90 -14.50
C ILE A 474 -9.05 -10.18 -14.50
N PHE A 475 -9.56 -10.79 -15.57
CA PHE A 475 -10.97 -11.10 -15.73
C PHE A 475 -11.49 -12.00 -14.60
N LEU A 476 -10.75 -13.06 -14.26
CA LEU A 476 -11.18 -13.97 -13.19
C LEU A 476 -11.23 -13.28 -11.81
N SER A 477 -10.30 -12.39 -11.54
CA SER A 477 -10.26 -11.59 -10.31
C SER A 477 -11.48 -10.66 -10.18
N LEU A 478 -11.89 -10.05 -11.29
CA LEU A 478 -13.01 -9.10 -11.35
C LEU A 478 -14.37 -9.77 -11.54
N LEU A 479 -14.40 -11.08 -11.80
CA LEU A 479 -15.62 -11.81 -12.16
C LEU A 479 -16.76 -11.64 -11.14
N PRO A 480 -16.54 -11.76 -9.81
CA PRO A 480 -17.63 -11.57 -8.83
C PRO A 480 -18.27 -10.18 -8.91
N TRP A 481 -17.45 -9.14 -9.11
CA TRP A 481 -17.89 -7.76 -9.19
C TRP A 481 -18.57 -7.42 -10.51
N LEU A 482 -17.98 -7.83 -11.64
CA LEU A 482 -18.59 -7.65 -12.96
C LEU A 482 -19.96 -8.34 -13.04
N SER A 483 -20.06 -9.56 -12.52
CA SER A 483 -21.31 -10.33 -12.52
C SER A 483 -22.40 -9.60 -11.74
N ARG A 484 -22.03 -9.04 -10.59
CA ARG A 484 -22.97 -8.30 -9.76
C ARG A 484 -23.42 -7.00 -10.41
N ASN A 485 -22.49 -6.18 -10.88
CA ASN A 485 -22.84 -4.91 -11.53
C ASN A 485 -23.71 -5.14 -12.76
N PHE A 486 -23.45 -6.22 -13.51
CA PHE A 486 -24.29 -6.64 -14.61
C PHE A 486 -25.73 -6.94 -14.17
N ILE A 487 -25.91 -7.69 -13.07
CA ILE A 487 -27.24 -8.00 -12.52
C ILE A 487 -27.96 -6.73 -12.04
N GLU A 488 -27.26 -5.80 -11.40
CA GLU A 488 -27.85 -4.55 -10.88
C GLU A 488 -28.34 -3.60 -11.96
N ILE A 489 -27.65 -3.54 -13.10
CA ILE A 489 -27.98 -2.61 -14.19
C ILE A 489 -28.87 -3.21 -15.26
N TYR A 490 -29.07 -4.53 -15.27
CA TYR A 490 -29.88 -5.21 -16.28
C TYR A 490 -31.33 -4.66 -16.25
N PRO A 491 -31.93 -4.31 -17.41
CA PRO A 491 -31.46 -4.54 -18.79
C PRO A 491 -30.60 -3.40 -19.41
N ASN A 492 -30.40 -2.28 -18.72
CA ASN A 492 -29.73 -1.08 -19.21
C ASN A 492 -28.20 -1.18 -19.12
N ILE A 493 -27.62 -2.11 -19.89
CA ILE A 493 -26.17 -2.36 -19.91
C ILE A 493 -25.43 -1.16 -20.52
N SER A 494 -24.53 -0.56 -19.75
CA SER A 494 -23.58 0.46 -20.22
C SER A 494 -22.21 0.22 -19.61
N VAL A 495 -21.13 0.69 -20.25
CA VAL A 495 -19.77 0.60 -19.70
C VAL A 495 -19.70 1.28 -18.33
N ASN A 496 -20.33 2.45 -18.20
CA ASN A 496 -20.41 3.15 -16.94
C ASN A 496 -21.19 2.36 -15.88
N GLY A 497 -22.32 1.74 -16.25
CA GLY A 497 -23.08 0.88 -15.35
C GLY A 497 -22.31 -0.39 -14.94
N LEU A 498 -21.54 -1.00 -15.83
CA LEU A 498 -20.72 -2.16 -15.50
C LEU A 498 -19.58 -1.83 -14.54
N LEU A 499 -19.05 -0.61 -14.60
CA LEU A 499 -18.01 -0.14 -13.70
C LEU A 499 -18.58 0.40 -12.38
N LYS A 500 -19.69 1.13 -12.41
CA LYS A 500 -20.21 1.84 -11.22
C LYS A 500 -21.37 1.11 -10.53
N GLY A 501 -21.97 0.11 -11.16
CA GLY A 501 -23.23 -0.47 -10.72
C GLY A 501 -24.35 0.58 -10.69
N ASN A 502 -25.33 0.40 -9.81
CA ASN A 502 -26.40 1.38 -9.57
C ASN A 502 -26.06 2.35 -8.42
N LEU A 503 -24.79 2.78 -8.34
CA LEU A 503 -24.29 3.67 -7.30
C LEU A 503 -25.14 4.95 -7.18
N GLN A 504 -25.87 5.08 -6.08
CA GLN A 504 -26.23 6.38 -5.54
C GLN A 504 -25.18 6.71 -4.49
N ASN A 505 -24.21 7.57 -4.83
CA ASN A 505 -23.31 8.11 -3.81
C ASN A 505 -24.17 8.63 -2.66
N PRO A 506 -23.98 8.17 -1.42
CA PRO A 506 -24.78 8.65 -0.31
C PRO A 506 -24.56 10.16 -0.21
N LYS A 507 -25.55 10.93 -0.65
CA LYS A 507 -25.54 12.37 -0.48
C LYS A 507 -25.85 12.62 0.99
N PRO A 508 -25.02 13.37 1.72
CA PRO A 508 -25.37 13.77 3.07
C PRO A 508 -26.72 14.48 2.98
N ASN A 509 -27.73 13.97 3.69
CA ASN A 509 -29.01 14.67 3.75
C ASN A 509 -28.82 15.89 4.66
N LEU A 510 -28.42 17.00 4.03
CA LEU A 510 -28.16 18.25 4.72
C LEU A 510 -29.45 18.83 5.35
N GLU A 511 -30.63 18.39 4.91
CA GLU A 511 -31.93 18.80 5.46
C GLU A 511 -32.12 18.35 6.93
N ASN A 512 -31.34 17.36 7.39
CA ASN A 512 -31.33 16.95 8.79
C ASN A 512 -30.56 17.92 9.70
N ILE A 513 -29.80 18.86 9.12
CA ILE A 513 -28.89 19.77 9.85
C ILE A 513 -29.20 21.24 9.55
N TYR A 514 -29.65 21.53 8.32
CA TYR A 514 -29.86 22.87 7.80
C TYR A 514 -31.22 22.98 7.13
N SER A 515 -31.81 24.17 7.16
CA SER A 515 -33.01 24.44 6.37
C SER A 515 -32.69 24.44 4.86
N PRO A 516 -33.68 24.21 3.97
CA PRO A 516 -33.46 24.29 2.51
C PRO A 516 -32.85 25.62 2.05
N GLU A 517 -33.21 26.72 2.70
CA GLU A 517 -32.71 28.07 2.43
C GLU A 517 -31.23 28.20 2.82
N GLU A 518 -30.86 27.71 4.00
CA GLU A 518 -29.47 27.67 4.48
C GLU A 518 -28.58 26.80 3.57
N ILE A 519 -29.10 25.69 3.06
CA ILE A 519 -28.39 24.82 2.12
C ILE A 519 -28.09 25.59 0.82
N ILE A 520 -29.08 26.32 0.28
CA ILE A 520 -28.91 27.13 -0.93
C ILE A 520 -27.87 28.22 -0.69
N GLU A 521 -27.94 28.93 0.43
CA GLU A 521 -26.99 29.99 0.79
C GLU A 521 -25.57 29.43 0.96
N LYS A 522 -25.40 28.35 1.72
CA LYS A 522 -24.09 27.69 1.90
C LYS A 522 -23.52 27.16 0.58
N ASN A 523 -24.35 26.63 -0.30
CA ASN A 523 -23.91 26.19 -1.62
C ASN A 523 -23.48 27.36 -2.51
N LYS A 524 -24.19 28.51 -2.47
CA LYS A 524 -23.78 29.74 -3.16
C LYS A 524 -22.46 30.28 -2.62
N ILE A 525 -22.28 30.34 -1.30
CA ILE A 525 -21.02 30.74 -0.67
C ILE A 525 -19.88 29.79 -1.07
N LYS A 526 -20.13 28.48 -1.08
CA LYS A 526 -19.14 27.47 -1.51
C LYS A 526 -18.76 27.61 -2.99
N ALA A 527 -19.73 27.87 -3.86
CA ALA A 527 -19.48 28.11 -5.28
C ALA A 527 -18.65 29.38 -5.49
N LYS A 528 -19.02 30.48 -4.83
CA LYS A 528 -18.29 31.76 -4.88
C LYS A 528 -16.86 31.61 -4.35
N ARG A 529 -16.66 30.90 -3.23
CA ARG A 529 -15.32 30.57 -2.72
C ARG A 529 -14.51 29.73 -3.71
N ARG A 530 -15.11 28.80 -4.45
CA ARG A 530 -14.39 28.02 -5.48
C ARG A 530 -13.94 28.88 -6.67
N GLU A 531 -14.66 29.95 -6.97
CA GLU A 531 -14.31 30.91 -8.01
C GLU A 531 -13.24 31.91 -7.54
N GLU A 532 -13.30 32.35 -6.27
CA GLU A 532 -12.36 33.30 -5.67
C GLU A 532 -11.03 32.62 -5.24
N ASP A 533 -11.11 31.40 -4.71
CA ASP A 533 -9.97 30.61 -4.26
C ASP A 533 -9.62 29.53 -5.31
N ALA A 534 -8.91 29.95 -6.36
CA ALA A 534 -8.12 29.01 -7.19
C ALA A 534 -7.17 28.15 -6.32
N VAL A 535 -6.90 28.58 -5.08
CA VAL A 535 -6.10 27.96 -4.02
C VAL A 535 -6.65 26.60 -3.55
N THR A 536 -7.90 26.23 -3.86
CA THR A 536 -8.38 24.85 -3.60
C THR A 536 -7.62 23.78 -4.43
N THR A 537 -6.91 24.16 -5.50
CA THR A 537 -5.94 23.27 -6.16
C THR A 537 -4.62 23.10 -5.38
N ASN A 538 -4.32 24.03 -4.46
CA ASN A 538 -3.10 24.05 -3.64
C ASN A 538 -3.28 23.46 -2.25
N GLU A 539 -4.49 23.20 -1.76
CA GLU A 539 -4.69 22.60 -0.43
C GLU A 539 -4.10 21.17 -0.38
N ASP A 540 -4.43 20.34 -1.38
CA ASP A 540 -3.87 19.01 -1.52
C ASP A 540 -2.36 19.05 -1.79
N LEU A 541 -1.90 19.97 -2.64
CA LEU A 541 -0.47 20.14 -2.92
C LEU A 541 0.30 20.55 -1.64
N LYS A 542 -0.27 21.45 -0.82
CA LYS A 542 0.28 21.83 0.48
C LYS A 542 0.30 20.64 1.45
N ARG A 543 -0.74 19.83 1.51
CA ARG A 543 -0.77 18.59 2.33
C ARG A 543 0.25 17.56 1.85
N TYR A 544 0.38 17.37 0.54
CA TYR A 544 1.30 16.40 -0.06
C TYR A 544 2.76 16.80 0.07
N LEU A 545 3.04 18.10 0.05
CA LEU A 545 4.39 18.65 0.21
C LEU A 545 4.71 19.03 1.67
N GLY A 546 3.76 18.86 2.59
CA GLY A 546 3.94 19.08 4.02
C GLY A 546 3.98 20.55 4.44
N TYR A 547 3.30 21.44 3.71
CA TYR A 547 3.25 22.90 3.94
C TYR A 547 2.19 23.36 4.96
N GLU A 548 1.58 22.44 5.73
CA GLU A 548 0.72 22.80 6.87
C GLU A 548 1.62 23.16 8.09
N SER A 549 1.42 24.33 8.69
CA SER A 549 2.13 24.79 9.89
C SER A 549 1.72 24.03 11.15
N GLY A 550 2.64 23.83 12.11
CA GLY A 550 2.39 23.11 13.38
C GLY A 550 2.62 21.59 13.26
N ILE A 551 2.38 20.85 14.35
CA ILE A 551 2.48 19.36 14.36
C ILE A 551 1.37 18.68 13.53
N LEU A 552 0.59 19.45 12.79
CA LEU A 552 -0.49 19.04 11.88
C LEU A 552 -0.14 17.91 10.87
N PRO A 553 1.13 17.70 10.46
CA PRO A 553 1.50 16.53 9.65
C PRO A 553 1.67 15.22 10.46
N PHE A 554 1.78 15.27 11.80
CA PHE A 554 2.17 14.11 12.61
C PHE A 554 1.44 13.91 13.95
N THR A 555 0.81 14.92 14.54
CA THR A 555 0.00 14.80 15.75
C THR A 555 -0.98 15.98 15.84
N ASN A 556 -2.21 15.82 15.36
CA ASN A 556 -3.31 16.65 15.87
C ASN A 556 -3.72 16.10 17.22
N MET A 557 -3.07 16.57 18.28
CA MET A 557 -3.47 16.42 19.66
C MET A 557 -3.28 17.76 20.37
N PHE A 558 -4.09 18.74 20.01
CA PHE A 558 -4.63 19.75 20.93
C PHE A 558 -6.00 20.16 20.42
#